data_AF-A0A8T6ZT62-F1
#
_entry.id   AF-A0A8T6ZT62-F1
#
_cell.length_a   1.000
_cell.length_b   1.000
_cell.length_c   1.000
_cell.angle_alpha   90.00
_cell.angle_beta   90.00
_cell.angle_gamma   90.00
#
_symmetry.space_group_name_H-M   'P 1'
#
loop_
_entity.id
_entity.type
_entity.pdbx_description
1 polymer ?
#
loop_
_entity_poly.entity_id
_entity_poly.type
_entity_poly.pdbx_seq_one_letter_code
_entity_poly.pdbx_strand_id
1 'polypeptide(L)' 'MDDNSRKDIRALLKTFGVKADEAIVGHLAKNPDVKQLKLKVTLEDMTDYGASKPSEDLSFVVDGQINR' A
#
# COMPACT_ATOMS: atom_id res chain seq x y z
N MET A 1 15.84 16.60 -2.38
CA MET A 1 14.43 16.14 -2.47
C MET A 1 13.56 17.33 -2.19
N ASP A 2 12.68 17.69 -3.12
CA ASP A 2 11.83 18.87 -2.98
C ASP A 2 10.74 18.66 -1.92
N ASP A 3 10.33 19.73 -1.24
CA ASP A 3 9.30 19.68 -0.20
C ASP A 3 7.93 19.33 -0.77
N ASN A 4 7.65 19.70 -2.03
CA ASN A 4 6.43 19.29 -2.72
C ASN A 4 6.38 17.78 -2.96
N SER A 5 7.49 17.17 -3.39
CA SER A 5 7.55 15.71 -3.57
C SER A 5 7.29 14.97 -2.26
N ARG A 6 7.81 15.46 -1.13
CA ARG A 6 7.53 14.87 0.19
C ARG A 6 6.05 15.00 0.58
N LYS A 7 5.42 16.12 0.24
CA LYS A 7 4.00 16.35 0.50
C LYS A 7 3.13 15.39 -0.32
N ASP A 8 3.44 15.18 -1.60
CA ASP A 8 2.68 14.30 -2.48
C ASP A 8 2.79 12.83 -2.05
N ILE A 9 3.99 12.38 -1.68
CA ILE A 9 4.19 11.03 -1.12
C ILE A 9 3.32 10.83 0.13
N ARG A 10 3.32 11.80 1.06
CA ARG A 10 2.49 11.71 2.28
C ARG A 10 1.00 11.71 1.96
N ALA A 11 0.56 12.52 1.00
CA ALA A 11 -0.84 12.56 0.58
C ALA A 11 -1.29 11.22 -0.01
N LEU A 12 -0.48 10.63 -0.90
CA LEU A 12 -0.75 9.32 -1.49
C LEU A 12 -0.86 8.22 -0.42
N LEU A 13 0.14 8.13 0.47
CA LEU A 13 0.15 7.12 1.53
C LEU A 13 -1.02 7.29 2.51
N LYS A 14 -1.43 8.53 2.80
CA LYS A 14 -2.62 8.81 3.62
C LYS A 14 -3.89 8.32 2.93
N THR A 15 -4.06 8.62 1.65
CA THR A 15 -5.23 8.15 0.87
C THR A 15 -5.26 6.62 0.78
N PHE A 16 -4.11 5.99 0.56
CA PHE A 16 -3.98 4.53 0.60
C PHE A 16 -4.43 3.97 1.95
N GLY A 17 -3.91 4.52 3.06
CA GLY A 17 -4.24 4.05 4.40
C GLY A 17 -5.74 4.09 4.71
N VAL A 18 -6.42 5.18 4.36
CA VAL A 18 -7.88 5.30 4.54
C VAL A 18 -8.65 4.26 3.72
N LYS A 19 -8.32 4.11 2.43
CA LYS A 19 -9.01 3.16 1.55
C LYS A 19 -8.74 1.70 1.94
N ALA A 20 -7.51 1.40 2.35
CA ALA A 20 -7.14 0.07 2.80
C ALA A 20 -7.90 -0.30 4.08
N ASP A 21 -8.00 0.62 5.05
CA ASP A 21 -8.77 0.43 6.28
C ASP A 21 -10.25 0.12 5.99
N GLU A 22 -10.91 0.95 5.20
CA GLU A 22 -12.32 0.76 4.79
C GLU A 22 -12.53 -0.61 4.11
N ALA A 23 -11.62 -1.00 3.23
CA ALA A 23 -11.69 -2.29 2.52
C ALA A 23 -11.50 -3.48 3.47
N ILE A 24 -10.54 -3.41 4.40
CA ILE A 24 -10.27 -4.47 5.37
C ILE A 24 -11.44 -4.61 6.35
N VAL A 25 -11.94 -3.50 6.89
CA VAL A 25 -13.11 -3.50 7.78
C VAL A 25 -14.32 -4.08 7.06
N GLY A 26 -14.58 -3.64 5.82
CA GLY A 26 -15.67 -4.18 4.99
C GLY A 26 -15.51 -5.68 4.71
N HIS A 27 -14.29 -6.16 4.50
CA HIS A 27 -14.01 -7.59 4.31
C HIS A 27 -14.29 -8.40 5.59
N LEU A 28 -13.81 -7.94 6.75
CA LEU A 28 -14.07 -8.60 8.03
C LEU A 28 -15.57 -8.59 8.36
N ALA A 29 -16.28 -7.48 8.14
CA ALA A 29 -17.72 -7.40 8.37
C ALA A 29 -18.50 -8.45 7.56
N LYS A 30 -18.10 -8.69 6.31
CA LYS A 30 -18.71 -9.71 5.42
C LYS A 30 -18.33 -11.15 5.78
N ASN A 31 -17.25 -11.35 6.53
CA ASN A 31 -16.70 -12.66 6.86
C ASN A 31 -16.52 -12.79 8.39
N PRO A 32 -17.61 -12.96 9.15
CA PRO A 32 -17.57 -12.97 10.62
C PRO A 32 -16.71 -14.10 11.21
N ASP A 33 -16.58 -15.21 10.50
CA ASP A 33 -15.82 -16.38 10.96
C ASP A 33 -14.30 -16.23 10.80
N VAL A 34 -13.84 -15.20 10.07
CA VAL A 34 -12.42 -14.90 9.92
C VAL A 34 -11.91 -14.28 11.23
N LYS A 35 -11.22 -15.11 12.04
CA LYS A 35 -10.59 -14.70 13.30
C LYS A 35 -9.25 -14.01 13.12
N GLN A 36 -8.55 -14.32 12.04
CA GLN A 36 -7.26 -13.75 11.71
C GLN A 36 -7.15 -13.54 10.20
N LEU A 37 -6.75 -12.33 9.82
CA LEU A 37 -6.51 -11.96 8.43
C LEU A 37 -5.01 -11.72 8.24
N LYS A 38 -4.38 -12.51 7.36
CA LYS A 38 -2.97 -12.35 6.99
C LYS A 38 -2.91 -11.53 5.72
N LEU A 39 -2.19 -10.41 5.74
CA LEU A 39 -2.12 -9.45 4.65
C LEU A 39 -0.67 -9.19 4.22
N LYS A 40 -0.51 -8.91 2.93
CA LYS A 40 0.74 -8.44 2.33
C LYS A 40 0.42 -7.19 1.51
N VAL A 41 1.08 -6.09 1.81
CA VAL A 41 1.05 -4.84 1.03
C VAL A 41 2.32 -4.79 0.19
N THR A 42 2.18 -4.52 -1.09
CA THR A 42 3.30 -4.34 -2.02
C THR A 42 3.15 -3.00 -2.71
N LEU A 43 4.21 -2.21 -2.76
CA LEU A 43 4.33 -1.05 -3.64
C LEU A 43 5.28 -1.40 -4.76
N GLU A 44 4.86 -1.10 -5.98
CA GLU A 44 5.59 -1.38 -7.21
C GLU A 44 5.58 -0.12 -8.08
N ASP A 45 6.72 0.17 -8.67
CA ASP A 45 6.86 1.23 -9.65
C ASP A 45 6.27 0.81 -11.00
N MET A 46 5.28 1.55 -11.47
CA MET A 46 4.63 1.31 -12.76
C MET A 46 5.07 2.33 -13.82
N THR A 47 6.10 3.13 -13.55
CA THR A 47 6.58 4.16 -14.46
C THR A 47 7.32 3.53 -15.64
N ASP A 48 6.90 3.84 -16.86
CA ASP A 48 7.68 3.53 -18.06
C ASP A 48 8.78 4.58 -18.24
N TYR A 49 10.00 4.21 -17.87
CA TYR A 49 11.19 5.05 -17.97
C TYR A 49 11.84 5.02 -19.37
N GLY A 50 11.36 4.18 -20.29
CA GLY A 50 11.97 3.98 -21.61
C GLY A 50 13.46 3.63 -21.53
N ALA A 51 14.28 4.32 -22.33
CA ALA A 51 15.73 4.10 -22.39
C ALA A 51 16.48 4.51 -21.12
N SER A 52 15.83 5.24 -20.21
CA SER A 52 16.43 5.77 -18.98
C SER A 52 15.93 5.01 -17.74
N LYS A 53 15.69 3.70 -17.88
CA LYS A 53 15.24 2.87 -16.77
C LYS A 53 16.28 2.87 -15.63
N PRO A 54 15.87 3.09 -14.36
CA PRO A 54 16.78 2.98 -13.23
C PRO A 54 17.34 1.55 -13.12
N SER A 55 18.52 1.43 -12.49
CA SER A 55 19.15 0.13 -12.27
C SER A 55 18.39 -0.74 -11.27
N GLU A 56 17.56 -0.13 -10.43
CA GLU A 56 16.69 -0.79 -9.46
C GLU A 56 15.29 -0.19 -9.54
N ASP A 57 14.29 -1.05 -9.69
CA ASP A 57 12.88 -0.65 -9.62
C ASP A 57 12.51 -0.35 -8.17
N LEU A 58 11.71 0.70 -7.94
CA LEU A 58 11.18 0.95 -6.60
C LEU A 58 10.16 -0.15 -6.26
N SER A 59 10.56 -1.03 -5.34
CA SER A 59 9.68 -2.05 -4.78
C SER A 59 9.85 -2.14 -3.27
N PHE A 60 8.74 -2.19 -2.55
CA PHE A 60 8.77 -2.58 -1.14
C PHE A 60 7.58 -3.45 -0.77
N VAL A 61 7.80 -4.30 0.23
CA VAL A 61 6.82 -5.25 0.74
C VAL A 61 6.70 -5.10 2.25
N VAL A 62 5.46 -5.09 2.74
CA VAL A 62 5.14 -5.16 4.17
C VAL A 62 4.11 -6.26 4.36
N ASP A 63 4.41 -7.22 5.24
CA ASP A 63 3.46 -8.25 5.66
C ASP A 63 3.04 -8.06 7.11
N GLY A 64 1.85 -8.57 7.44
CA GLY A 64 1.29 -8.43 8.78
C GLY A 64 0.02 -9.25 9.00
N GLN A 65 -0.45 -9.23 10.23
CA GLN A 65 -1.66 -9.92 10.66
C GLN A 65 -2.61 -8.96 11.36
N ILE A 66 -3.89 -9.10 11.07
CA ILE A 66 -4.98 -8.41 11.76
C ILE A 66 -5.77 -9.48 12.50
N ASN A 67 -5.83 -9.33 13.82
CA ASN A 67 -6.67 -10.16 14.67
C ASN A 67 -8.00 -9.45 14.85
N ARG A 68 -9.09 -10.23 14.81
CA ARG A 68 -10.42 -9.72 15.12
C ARG A 68 -10.72 -9.85 16.61
#